data_AF-A0A7S0PVM3-F1
#
_entry.id   AF-A0A7S0PVM3-F1
#
_cell.length_a   1.000
_cell.length_b   1.000
_cell.length_c   1.000
_cell.angle_alpha   90.00
_cell.angle_beta   90.00
_cell.angle_gamma   90.00
#
_symmetry.space_group_name_H-M   'P 1'
#
loop_
_entity.id
_entity.type
_entity.pdbx_description
1 polymer ?
#
loop_
_entity_poly.entity_id
_entity_poly.type
_entity_poly.pdbx_seq_one_letter_code
_entity_poly.pdbx_strand_id
1 'polypeptide(L)'
;MVANGSASALGEVYSGGLRQLLPRTNVLVDAYEAVAEPEGFRTDWVSRQLEQVARMIAARGEEGRRVERDAFYVQVDRCDTYNSFKSNFDERLEDVSDGLESFVAEMERLGVWRDVLVVSVSEFGRALTPRSRGSDSGWGGHHLLLGGSLRGGQ
;
A
#
# COMPACT_ATOMS: atom_id res chain seq x y z
N MET A 1 -12.03 -33.63 -2.75
CA MET A 1 -11.97 -34.60 -1.63
C MET A 1 -10.60 -34.44 -0.98
N VAL A 2 -10.46 -33.63 0.08
CA VAL A 2 -9.15 -33.42 0.74
C VAL A 2 -8.88 -34.63 1.62
N ALA A 3 -7.82 -35.37 1.28
CA ALA A 3 -7.44 -36.62 1.93
C ALA A 3 -7.00 -36.41 3.39
N ASN A 4 -7.30 -37.42 4.22
CA ASN A 4 -6.90 -37.67 5.62
C ASN A 4 -6.19 -36.53 6.37
N GLY A 5 -6.92 -35.95 7.33
CA GLY A 5 -6.38 -35.01 8.31
C GLY A 5 -5.24 -35.64 9.10
N SER A 6 -4.08 -34.99 9.07
CA SER A 6 -3.02 -35.23 10.04
C SER A 6 -3.59 -35.04 11.45
N ALA A 7 -3.35 -36.00 12.36
CA ALA A 7 -3.72 -35.91 13.78
C ALA A 7 -2.80 -34.95 14.58
N SER A 8 -1.94 -34.18 13.89
CA SER A 8 -1.09 -33.17 14.51
C SER A 8 -1.86 -31.86 14.66
N ALA A 9 -1.72 -31.21 15.81
CA ALA A 9 -2.26 -29.88 16.07
C ALA A 9 -1.88 -28.85 14.98
N LEU A 10 -0.68 -28.96 14.40
CA LEU A 10 -0.26 -28.10 13.29
C LEU A 10 -1.08 -28.36 12.02
N GLY A 11 -1.37 -29.62 11.71
CA GLY A 11 -2.15 -30.02 10.54
C GLY A 11 -3.61 -29.60 10.65
N GLU A 12 -4.18 -29.70 11.85
CA GLU A 12 -5.54 -29.22 12.14
C GLU A 12 -5.65 -27.70 12.03
N VAL A 13 -4.71 -26.95 12.64
CA VAL A 13 -4.67 -25.48 12.53
C VAL A 13 -4.49 -25.03 11.08
N TYR A 14 -3.56 -25.63 10.36
CA TYR A 14 -3.31 -25.30 8.96
C TYR A 14 -4.51 -25.60 8.06
N SER A 15 -5.09 -26.80 8.17
CA SER A 15 -6.25 -27.19 7.37
C SER A 15 -7.51 -26.40 7.74
N GLY A 16 -7.68 -26.06 9.01
CA GLY A 16 -8.74 -25.17 9.49
C GLY A 16 -8.60 -23.76 8.90
N GLY A 17 -7.40 -23.19 8.96
CA GLY A 17 -7.08 -21.90 8.34
C GLY A 17 -7.34 -21.90 6.83
N LEU A 18 -6.83 -22.90 6.12
CA LEU A 18 -7.03 -23.02 4.67
C LEU A 18 -8.52 -23.10 4.29
N ARG A 19 -9.31 -23.89 5.04
CA ARG A 19 -10.76 -24.02 4.80
C ARG A 19 -11.52 -22.72 5.04
N GLN A 20 -11.05 -21.87 5.96
CA GLN A 20 -11.64 -20.55 6.19
C GLN A 20 -11.16 -19.51 5.17
N LEU A 21 -9.92 -19.60 4.70
CA LEU A 21 -9.32 -18.67 3.76
C LEU A 21 -9.93 -18.81 2.36
N LEU A 22 -10.07 -20.03 1.84
CA LEU A 22 -10.56 -20.28 0.48
C LEU A 22 -11.87 -19.54 0.14
N PRO A 23 -12.97 -19.68 0.92
CA PRO A 23 -14.21 -18.97 0.60
C PRO A 23 -14.07 -17.44 0.77
N ARG A 24 -13.24 -16.97 1.70
CA ARG A 24 -12.97 -15.53 1.88
C ARG A 24 -12.21 -14.95 0.71
N THR A 25 -11.24 -15.68 0.17
CA THR A 25 -10.49 -15.28 -1.02
C THR A 25 -11.39 -15.19 -2.24
N ASN A 26 -12.35 -16.11 -2.42
CA ASN A 26 -13.29 -16.01 -3.54
C ASN A 26 -14.13 -14.73 -3.45
N VAL A 27 -14.71 -14.43 -2.28
CA VAL A 27 -15.47 -13.17 -2.07
C VAL A 27 -14.60 -11.95 -2.36
N LEU A 28 -13.32 -11.99 -1.96
CA LEU A 28 -12.37 -10.91 -2.21
C LEU A 28 -12.11 -10.70 -3.71
N VAL A 29 -11.83 -11.79 -4.43
CA VAL A 29 -11.53 -11.78 -5.86
C VAL A 29 -12.76 -11.34 -6.65
N ASP A 30 -13.93 -11.89 -6.36
CA ASP A 30 -15.19 -11.55 -7.04
C ASP A 30 -15.50 -10.05 -6.86
N ALA A 31 -15.36 -9.52 -5.65
CA ALA A 31 -15.59 -8.10 -5.37
C ALA A 31 -14.56 -7.20 -6.07
N TYR A 32 -13.30 -7.63 -6.16
CA TYR A 32 -12.24 -6.89 -6.85
C TYR A 32 -12.44 -6.88 -8.37
N GLU A 33 -12.80 -8.03 -8.96
CA GLU A 33 -13.05 -8.17 -10.40
C GLU A 33 -14.30 -7.41 -10.85
N ALA A 34 -15.30 -7.26 -9.99
CA ALA A 34 -16.51 -6.49 -10.25
C ALA A 34 -16.27 -4.97 -10.40
N VAL A 35 -15.13 -4.46 -9.90
CA VAL A 35 -14.76 -3.05 -10.00
C VAL A 35 -13.90 -2.82 -11.24
N ALA A 36 -14.22 -1.77 -12.00
CA ALA A 36 -13.42 -1.34 -13.14
C ALA A 36 -12.00 -0.92 -12.72
N GLU A 37 -11.03 -1.15 -13.60
CA GLU A 37 -9.64 -0.72 -13.35
C GLU A 37 -9.56 0.82 -13.32
N PRO A 38 -8.98 1.42 -12.27
CA PRO A 38 -8.79 2.86 -12.21
C PRO A 38 -7.91 3.37 -13.35
N GLU A 39 -8.27 4.51 -13.93
CA GLU A 39 -7.51 5.12 -15.01
C GLU A 39 -6.54 6.19 -14.48
N GLY A 40 -5.49 6.51 -15.26
CA GLY A 40 -4.60 7.64 -14.98
C GLY A 40 -3.36 7.32 -14.13
N PHE A 41 -3.22 6.11 -13.59
CA PHE A 41 -2.02 5.69 -12.88
C PHE A 41 -0.84 5.45 -13.84
N ARG A 42 0.36 5.82 -13.41
CA ARG A 42 1.60 5.54 -14.12
C ARG A 42 2.02 4.07 -13.99
N THR A 43 3.01 3.68 -14.78
CA THR A 43 3.48 2.29 -14.86
C THR A 43 4.63 1.97 -13.90
N ASP A 44 5.09 2.92 -13.09
CA ASP A 44 6.08 2.67 -12.06
C ASP A 44 5.49 1.81 -10.92
N TRP A 45 6.37 1.24 -10.09
CA TRP A 45 6.00 0.26 -9.10
C TRP A 45 5.08 0.81 -8.00
N VAL A 46 5.24 2.08 -7.61
CA VAL A 46 4.45 2.69 -6.55
C VAL A 46 3.05 3.02 -7.06
N SER A 47 2.96 3.63 -8.24
CA SER A 47 1.70 3.92 -8.92
C SER A 47 0.86 2.67 -9.14
N ARG A 48 1.47 1.57 -9.60
CA ARG A 48 0.77 0.29 -9.77
C ARG A 48 0.23 -0.26 -8.47
N GLN A 49 0.96 -0.18 -7.36
CA GLN A 49 0.44 -0.61 -6.06
C GLN A 49 -0.73 0.27 -5.60
N LEU A 50 -0.64 1.60 -5.78
CA LEU A 50 -1.70 2.53 -5.41
C LEU A 50 -2.95 2.35 -6.27
N GLU A 51 -2.82 2.02 -7.54
CA GLU A 51 -3.92 1.62 -8.44
C GLU A 51 -4.67 0.40 -7.87
N GLN A 52 -3.94 -0.62 -7.42
CA GLN A 52 -4.55 -1.80 -6.80
C GLN A 52 -5.27 -1.44 -5.49
N VAL A 53 -4.67 -0.59 -4.66
CA VAL A 53 -5.29 -0.10 -3.42
C VAL A 53 -6.55 0.70 -3.72
N ALA A 54 -6.54 1.55 -4.75
CA ALA A 54 -7.70 2.32 -5.16
C ALA A 54 -8.86 1.41 -5.60
N ARG A 55 -8.57 0.39 -6.42
CA ARG A 55 -9.56 -0.62 -6.83
C ARG A 55 -10.12 -1.40 -5.64
N MET A 56 -9.27 -1.76 -4.68
CA MET A 56 -9.70 -2.37 -3.43
C MET A 56 -10.65 -1.46 -2.65
N ILE A 57 -10.32 -0.17 -2.48
CA ILE A 57 -11.17 0.81 -1.78
C ILE A 57 -12.51 0.99 -2.49
N ALA A 58 -12.53 1.00 -3.83
CA ALA A 58 -13.78 1.02 -4.60
C ALA A 58 -14.65 -0.22 -4.33
N ALA A 59 -14.05 -1.40 -4.14
CA ALA A 59 -14.75 -2.62 -3.81
C ALA A 59 -15.26 -2.73 -2.35
N ARG A 60 -15.10 -1.70 -1.50
CA ARG A 60 -15.35 -1.82 -0.05
C ARG A 60 -16.83 -1.96 0.36
N GLY A 61 -17.76 -1.47 -0.47
CA GLY A 61 -19.17 -1.27 -0.13
C GLY A 61 -19.98 -2.54 0.11
N GLU A 62 -21.29 -2.37 0.34
CA GLU A 62 -22.21 -3.50 0.65
C GLU A 62 -22.30 -4.55 -0.45
N GLU A 63 -22.15 -4.13 -1.71
CA GLU A 63 -22.17 -5.00 -2.88
C GLU A 63 -20.81 -5.70 -3.13
N GLY A 64 -19.76 -5.29 -2.40
CA GLY A 64 -18.42 -5.86 -2.50
C GLY A 64 -17.96 -6.49 -1.19
N ARG A 65 -16.86 -5.98 -0.63
CA ARG A 65 -16.13 -6.58 0.50
C ARG A 65 -16.78 -6.37 1.86
N ARG A 66 -17.73 -5.42 2.01
CA ARG A 66 -18.44 -5.13 3.26
C ARG A 66 -17.51 -4.86 4.44
N VAL A 67 -16.53 -3.99 4.23
CA VAL A 67 -15.53 -3.64 5.25
C VAL A 67 -15.73 -2.23 5.77
N GLU A 68 -15.64 -2.07 7.09
CA GLU A 68 -15.75 -0.74 7.73
C GLU A 68 -14.42 0.00 7.76
N ARG A 69 -13.30 -0.73 7.84
CA ARG A 69 -11.93 -0.20 7.90
C ARG A 69 -10.99 -1.16 7.20
N ASP A 70 -10.14 -0.62 6.33
CA ASP A 70 -9.04 -1.34 5.71
C ASP A 70 -7.71 -0.66 6.00
N ALA A 71 -6.65 -1.45 5.98
CA ALA A 71 -5.29 -0.97 5.98
C ALA A 71 -4.54 -1.62 4.81
N PHE A 72 -3.82 -0.80 4.06
CA PHE A 72 -3.02 -1.24 2.93
C PHE A 72 -1.57 -0.81 3.15
N TYR A 73 -0.65 -1.64 2.65
CA TYR A 73 0.77 -1.34 2.67
C TYR A 73 1.24 -1.18 1.23
N VAL A 74 1.85 -0.04 0.93
CA VAL A 74 2.48 0.26 -0.35
C VAL A 74 3.96 0.42 -0.11
N GLN A 75 4.76 -0.33 -0.85
CA GLN A 75 6.20 -0.34 -0.68
C GLN A 75 6.89 0.57 -1.69
N VAL A 76 7.79 1.43 -1.19
CA VAL A 76 8.81 2.11 -1.99
C VAL A 76 10.12 1.36 -1.76
N ASP A 77 10.64 0.69 -2.78
CA ASP A 77 11.86 -0.11 -2.66
C ASP A 77 13.12 0.74 -2.77
N ARG A 78 14.30 0.09 -2.75
CA ARG A 78 15.62 0.63 -3.15
C ARG A 78 15.98 2.04 -2.62
N CYS A 79 15.45 2.41 -1.46
CA CYS A 79 15.81 3.64 -0.75
C CYS A 79 17.21 3.58 -0.11
N ASP A 80 17.86 2.40 -0.15
CA ASP A 80 19.27 2.25 0.22
C ASP A 80 20.23 2.67 -0.90
N THR A 81 20.30 3.96 -1.15
CA THR A 81 21.12 4.59 -2.17
C THR A 81 22.40 5.14 -1.54
N TYR A 82 23.45 4.32 -1.44
CA TYR A 82 24.78 4.75 -0.97
C TYR A 82 25.36 5.87 -1.88
N ASN A 83 26.05 5.49 -2.95
CA ASN A 83 26.87 6.40 -3.76
C ASN A 83 26.05 7.20 -4.78
N SER A 84 24.78 6.84 -4.98
CA SER A 84 23.87 7.39 -5.98
C SER A 84 22.66 8.06 -5.34
N PHE A 85 22.81 8.55 -4.11
CA PHE A 85 21.72 9.11 -3.31
C PHE A 85 20.90 10.14 -4.09
N LYS A 86 21.53 11.14 -4.71
CA LYS A 86 20.80 12.25 -5.33
C LYS A 86 19.89 11.80 -6.48
N SER A 87 20.44 11.13 -7.51
CA SER A 87 19.64 10.72 -8.67
C SER A 87 18.55 9.72 -8.29
N ASN A 88 18.91 8.71 -7.49
CA ASN A 88 18.00 7.61 -7.18
C ASN A 88 16.93 7.99 -6.14
N PHE A 89 17.18 9.04 -5.33
CA PHE A 89 16.19 9.54 -4.38
C PHE A 89 15.24 10.53 -5.06
N ASP A 90 15.74 11.41 -5.93
CA ASP A 90 14.91 12.34 -6.70
C ASP A 90 13.90 11.56 -7.57
N GLU A 91 14.34 10.52 -8.30
CA GLU A 91 13.45 9.61 -9.07
C GLU A 91 12.37 8.94 -8.20
N ARG A 92 12.70 8.54 -6.97
CA ARG A 92 11.74 7.90 -6.05
C ARG A 92 10.70 8.88 -5.53
N LEU A 93 11.13 10.10 -5.26
CA LEU A 93 10.21 11.14 -4.84
C LEU A 93 9.25 11.49 -5.99
N GLU A 94 9.72 11.48 -7.24
CA GLU A 94 8.86 11.62 -8.42
C GLU A 94 7.85 10.47 -8.51
N ASP A 95 8.28 9.20 -8.45
CA ASP A 95 7.37 8.03 -8.49
C ASP A 95 6.32 8.09 -7.37
N VAL A 96 6.73 8.46 -6.15
CA VAL A 96 5.81 8.62 -5.01
C VAL A 96 4.86 9.80 -5.22
N SER A 97 5.35 10.94 -5.73
CA SER A 97 4.53 12.11 -6.01
C SER A 97 3.46 11.80 -7.04
N ASP A 98 3.85 11.21 -8.18
CA ASP A 98 2.95 10.87 -9.27
C ASP A 98 1.91 9.83 -8.86
N GLY A 99 2.34 8.81 -8.11
CA GLY A 99 1.46 7.77 -7.59
C GLY A 99 0.44 8.33 -6.60
N LEU A 100 0.87 9.20 -5.68
CA LEU A 100 -0.02 9.85 -4.72
C LEU A 100 -0.98 10.83 -5.40
N GLU A 101 -0.55 11.60 -6.39
CA GLU A 101 -1.42 12.48 -7.17
C GLU A 101 -2.54 11.70 -7.86
N SER A 102 -2.18 10.62 -8.56
CA SER A 102 -3.14 9.72 -9.21
C SER A 102 -4.09 9.08 -8.21
N PHE A 103 -3.57 8.64 -7.06
CA PHE A 103 -4.37 8.06 -5.99
C PHE A 103 -5.37 9.05 -5.39
N VAL A 104 -4.95 10.29 -5.12
CA VAL A 104 -5.84 11.34 -4.62
C VAL A 104 -6.95 11.61 -5.62
N ALA A 105 -6.61 11.81 -6.89
CA ALA A 105 -7.59 12.06 -7.94
C ALA A 105 -8.64 10.95 -8.03
N GLU A 106 -8.21 9.68 -7.93
CA GLU A 106 -9.13 8.55 -7.93
C GLU A 106 -10.00 8.48 -6.67
N MET A 107 -9.45 8.75 -5.48
CA MET A 107 -10.23 8.79 -4.25
C MET A 107 -11.26 9.94 -4.24
N GLU A 108 -10.91 11.07 -4.85
CA GLU A 108 -11.84 12.19 -5.07
C GLU A 108 -12.94 11.82 -6.07
N ARG A 109 -12.58 11.16 -7.18
CA ARG A 109 -13.53 10.66 -8.18
C ARG A 109 -14.53 9.67 -7.59
N LEU A 110 -14.07 8.80 -6.70
CA LEU A 110 -14.92 7.86 -5.95
C LEU A 110 -15.76 8.55 -4.86
N GLY A 111 -15.45 9.80 -4.49
CA GLY A 111 -16.14 10.55 -3.45
C GLY A 111 -15.76 10.15 -2.02
N VAL A 112 -14.57 9.54 -1.83
CA VAL A 112 -14.18 8.86 -0.58
C VAL A 112 -12.93 9.45 0.04
N TRP A 113 -12.34 10.47 -0.59
CA TRP A 113 -11.08 11.07 -0.15
C TRP A 113 -11.08 11.53 1.31
N ARG A 114 -12.24 11.96 1.81
CA ARG A 114 -12.41 12.36 3.22
C ARG A 114 -12.25 11.21 4.22
N ASP A 115 -12.36 9.96 3.76
CA ASP A 115 -12.29 8.75 4.59
C ASP A 115 -10.93 8.05 4.46
N VAL A 116 -9.96 8.66 3.76
CA VAL A 116 -8.64 8.09 3.50
C VAL A 116 -7.56 8.88 4.25
N LEU A 117 -6.64 8.13 4.88
CA LEU A 117 -5.41 8.65 5.49
C LEU A 117 -4.22 7.82 4.98
N VAL A 118 -3.26 8.52 4.38
CA VAL A 118 -1.96 7.98 3.97
C VAL A 118 -0.92 8.46 4.97
N VAL A 119 -0.09 7.54 5.45
CA VAL A 119 1.01 7.83 6.39
C VAL A 119 2.27 7.20 5.83
N SER A 120 3.35 7.99 5.69
CA SER A 120 4.64 7.39 5.35
C SER A 120 5.32 6.78 6.56
N VAL A 121 5.99 5.65 6.35
CA VAL A 121 6.81 4.97 7.34
C VAL A 121 8.16 4.64 6.69
N SER A 122 9.23 4.69 7.46
CA SER A 122 10.58 4.40 6.99
C SER A 122 11.32 3.56 8.03
N GLU A 123 12.05 2.55 7.57
CA GLU A 123 12.82 1.65 8.44
C GLU A 123 14.08 2.33 9.00
N PHE A 124 14.63 3.33 8.30
CA PHE A 124 15.81 4.07 8.72
C PHE A 124 15.77 5.52 8.22
N GLY A 125 16.33 6.44 9.01
CA GLY A 125 16.57 7.81 8.57
C GLY A 125 17.84 7.92 7.72
N ARG A 126 18.12 9.10 7.16
CA ARG A 126 19.44 9.42 6.58
C ARG A 126 20.13 10.50 7.41
N ALA A 127 21.43 10.34 7.63
CA ALA A 127 22.23 11.37 8.28
C ALA A 127 22.36 12.61 7.37
N LEU A 128 22.18 13.81 7.93
CA LEU A 128 22.34 15.08 7.20
C LEU A 128 23.78 15.34 6.75
N THR A 129 24.76 14.70 7.39
CA THR A 129 26.18 14.88 7.07
C THR A 129 26.57 13.94 5.92
N PRO A 130 26.98 14.47 4.75
CA PRO A 130 27.47 13.65 3.65
C PRO A 130 28.80 12.98 4.04
N ARG A 131 28.96 11.72 3.66
CA ARG A 131 30.25 11.02 3.60
C ARG A 131 30.74 10.98 2.16
N SER A 132 32.02 10.67 1.95
CA SER A 132 32.67 10.62 0.64
C SER A 132 32.01 9.71 -0.40
N ARG A 133 31.05 8.86 0.00
CA ARG A 133 30.31 7.92 -0.85
C ARG A 133 28.80 7.87 -0.57
N GLY A 134 28.19 8.90 0.05
CA GLY A 134 26.74 8.90 0.32
C GLY A 134 26.36 9.45 1.69
N SER A 135 25.28 8.94 2.29
CA SER A 135 24.86 9.27 3.67
C SER A 135 24.72 7.99 4.51
N ASP A 136 25.14 8.06 5.77
CA ASP A 136 24.95 6.95 6.73
C ASP A 136 23.47 6.83 7.12
N SER A 137 23.09 5.67 7.68
CA SER A 137 21.79 5.52 8.34
C SER A 137 21.67 6.48 9.52
N GLY A 138 20.55 7.19 9.58
CA GLY A 138 20.18 8.10 10.66
C GLY A 138 19.09 7.51 11.57
N TRP A 139 18.93 8.13 12.73
CA TRP A 139 18.01 7.70 13.78
C TRP A 139 16.65 8.43 13.74
N GLY A 140 16.48 9.40 12.84
CA GLY A 140 15.26 10.19 12.68
C GLY A 140 14.90 10.36 11.21
N GLY A 141 13.59 10.33 10.92
CA GLY A 141 13.03 10.52 9.60
C GLY A 141 11.86 11.50 9.64
N HIS A 142 11.63 12.20 8.52
CA HIS A 142 10.44 13.02 8.33
C HIS A 142 9.33 12.15 7.76
N HIS A 143 8.20 12.10 8.45
CA HIS A 143 7.02 11.40 7.99
C HIS A 143 6.00 12.40 7.45
N LEU A 144 5.32 12.01 6.37
CA LEU A 144 4.25 12.77 5.74
C LEU A 144 2.91 12.10 6.04
N LEU A 145 1.90 12.94 6.26
CA LEU A 145 0.51 12.53 6.39
C LEU A 145 -0.28 13.26 5.30
N LEU A 146 -1.13 12.51 4.60
CA LEU A 146 -1.99 13.02 3.53
C LEU A 146 -3.39 12.41 3.68
N GLY A 147 -4.45 13.20 3.52
CA GLY A 147 -5.81 12.71 3.66
C GLY A 147 -6.85 13.84 3.62
N GLY A 148 -8.03 13.57 3.07
CA GLY A 148 -9.04 14.60 2.79
C GLY A 148 -9.70 15.21 4.04
N SER A 149 -9.58 14.55 5.19
CA SER A 149 -10.06 15.08 6.49
C SER A 149 -8.94 15.66 7.36
N LEU A 150 -7.68 15.66 6.91
CA LEU A 150 -6.58 16.28 7.64
C LEU A 150 -6.72 17.80 7.63
N ARG A 151 -6.53 18.42 8.80
CA ARG A 151 -6.39 19.87 8.95
C ARG A 151 -4.90 20.21 8.94
N GLY A 152 -4.33 20.42 7.75
CA GLY A 152 -2.92 20.77 7.60
C GLY A 152 -2.60 22.22 7.99
N GLY A 153 -1.31 22.58 7.93
CA GLY A 153 -0.85 23.97 8.11
C GLY A 153 -0.85 24.48 9.56
N GLN A 154 -0.71 23.58 10.53
CA GLN A 154 -0.53 23.90 11.94
C GLN A 154 0.89 23.61 12.40
#